data_AF-A0A8I1B427-F1
#
_entry.id   AF-A0A8I1B427-F1
#
_cell.length_a   1.000
_cell.length_b   1.000
_cell.length_c   1.000
_cell.angle_alpha   90.00
_cell.angle_beta   90.00
_cell.angle_gamma   90.00
#
_symmetry.space_group_name_H-M   'P 1'
#
loop_
_entity.id
_entity.type
_entity.pdbx_description
1 polymer ?
#
loop_
_entity_poly.entity_id
_entity_poly.type
_entity_poly.pdbx_seq_one_letter_code
_entity_poly.pdbx_strand_id
1 'polypeptide(L)'
;QAIRQALDAAGFTDTAIMSYSTKFASSFYGPFREAAGTALKGDRKTYQMSPMNRREAIRESLLDEAQGADCLMVKPAGPYLDILRDLRERTNLPLGAYQVSGEYAMIKFAAQAG
;
A
#
# COMPACT_ATOMS: atom_id res chain seq x y z
N GLN A 1 -5.87 -0.71 13.76
CA GLN A 1 -6.68 -0.81 15.00
C GLN A 1 -7.36 0.49 15.38
N ALA A 2 -6.63 1.59 15.56
CA ALA A 2 -7.18 2.86 16.05
C ALA A 2 -8.38 3.39 15.22
N ILE A 3 -8.31 3.30 13.89
CA ILE A 3 -9.41 3.72 13.00
C ILE A 3 -10.67 2.89 13.25
N ARG A 4 -10.56 1.56 13.40
CA ARG A 4 -11.69 0.66 13.68
C ARG A 4 -12.38 1.05 14.99
N GLN A 5 -11.61 1.22 16.06
CA GLN A 5 -12.13 1.64 17.37
C GLN A 5 -12.85 2.99 17.31
N ALA A 6 -12.30 3.95 16.57
CA ALA A 6 -12.91 5.27 16.42
C ALA A 6 -14.23 5.21 15.63
N LEU A 7 -14.28 4.42 14.55
CA LEU A 7 -15.50 4.20 13.78
C LEU A 7 -16.58 3.52 14.64
N ASP A 8 -16.22 2.50 15.40
CA ASP A 8 -17.16 1.76 16.26
C ASP A 8 -17.72 2.64 17.37
N ALA A 9 -16.87 3.42 18.04
CA ALA A 9 -17.29 4.35 19.09
C ALA A 9 -18.22 5.45 18.56
N ALA A 10 -18.09 5.82 17.28
CA ALA A 10 -18.95 6.77 16.60
C ALA A 10 -20.21 6.13 15.97
N GLY A 11 -20.42 4.82 16.13
CA GLY A 11 -21.56 4.09 15.57
C GLY A 11 -21.46 3.75 14.09
N PHE A 12 -20.29 3.95 13.46
CA PHE A 12 -20.03 3.63 12.06
C PHE A 12 -19.46 2.20 11.89
N THR A 13 -20.10 1.22 12.53
CA THR A 13 -19.61 -0.18 12.56
C THR A 13 -19.52 -0.81 11.18
N ASP A 14 -20.41 -0.43 10.26
CA ASP A 14 -20.47 -0.98 8.89
C ASP A 14 -19.51 -0.29 7.91
N THR A 15 -18.79 0.74 8.34
CA THR A 15 -17.79 1.40 7.50
C THR A 15 -16.56 0.51 7.38
N ALA A 16 -16.26 0.06 6.17
CA ALA A 16 -15.11 -0.81 5.89
C ALA A 16 -13.77 -0.07 5.93
N ILE A 17 -12.69 -0.81 6.19
CA ILE A 17 -11.30 -0.34 6.21
C ILE A 17 -10.52 -1.06 5.11
N MET A 18 -10.14 -0.29 4.08
CA MET A 18 -9.14 -0.68 3.09
C MET A 18 -7.76 -0.25 3.60
N SER A 19 -7.01 -1.17 4.23
CA SER A 19 -5.69 -0.81 4.74
C SER A 19 -4.64 -0.80 3.63
N TYR A 20 -3.80 0.24 3.62
CA TYR A 20 -2.56 0.29 2.85
C TYR A 20 -1.46 -0.48 3.60
N SER A 21 -1.77 -1.75 3.89
CA SER A 21 -1.11 -2.54 4.93
C SER A 21 0.36 -2.81 4.64
N THR A 22 0.72 -3.09 3.39
CA THR A 22 2.11 -3.20 2.96
C THR A 22 2.45 -2.05 2.03
N LYS A 23 3.03 -0.98 2.60
CA LYS A 23 3.38 0.24 1.87
C LYS A 23 4.88 0.54 1.92
N PHE A 24 5.55 0.29 0.81
CA PHE A 24 6.99 0.49 0.68
C PHE A 24 7.38 1.97 0.54
N ALA A 25 8.58 2.30 1.03
CA ALA A 25 9.29 3.56 0.78
C ALA A 25 9.83 3.58 -0.66
N SER A 26 8.93 3.54 -1.63
CA SER A 26 9.27 3.41 -3.05
C SER A 26 9.62 4.76 -3.71
N SER A 27 10.54 4.69 -4.66
CA SER A 27 10.85 5.79 -5.59
C SER A 27 9.77 5.99 -6.66
N PHE A 28 8.83 5.04 -6.83
CA PHE A 28 7.81 5.06 -7.87
C PHE A 28 6.67 6.07 -7.62
N TYR A 29 6.73 6.83 -6.52
CA TYR A 29 5.69 7.81 -6.18
C TYR A 29 5.94 9.21 -6.74
N GLY A 30 7.04 9.44 -7.48
CA GLY A 30 7.42 10.76 -8.00
C GLY A 30 6.27 11.52 -8.66
N PRO A 31 5.61 10.98 -9.70
CA PRO A 31 4.53 11.70 -10.38
C PRO A 31 3.30 11.97 -9.48
N PHE A 32 3.02 11.11 -8.49
CA PHE A 32 1.96 11.35 -7.51
C PHE A 32 2.30 12.52 -6.58
N ARG A 33 3.57 12.74 -6.25
CA ARG A 33 3.98 13.86 -5.39
C ARG A 33 3.66 15.21 -6.03
N GLU A 34 3.89 15.32 -7.32
CA GLU A 34 3.50 16.47 -8.13
C GLU A 34 1.97 16.61 -8.20
N ALA A 35 1.28 15.54 -8.62
CA ALA A 35 -0.18 15.56 -8.78
C ALA A 35 -0.94 15.85 -7.47
N ALA A 36 -0.47 15.35 -6.33
CA ALA A 36 -1.06 15.58 -5.02
C ALA A 36 -0.56 16.86 -4.33
N GLY A 37 0.36 17.62 -4.96
CA GLY A 37 0.90 18.87 -4.42
C GLY A 37 1.63 18.70 -3.08
N THR A 38 2.41 17.63 -2.90
CA THR A 38 3.08 17.41 -1.60
C THR A 38 4.20 18.42 -1.35
N ALA A 39 4.17 19.07 -0.18
CA ALA A 39 5.21 20.00 0.25
C ALA A 39 6.42 19.32 0.93
N LEU A 40 6.42 17.98 1.04
CA LEU A 40 7.44 17.25 1.79
C LEU A 40 8.82 17.40 1.12
N LYS A 41 9.78 17.92 1.89
CA LYS A 41 11.21 17.87 1.57
C LYS A 41 11.86 16.79 2.44
N GLY A 42 12.48 15.79 1.82
CA GLY A 42 13.04 14.62 2.51
C GLY A 42 12.39 13.32 2.07
N ASP A 43 12.39 12.31 2.95
CA ASP A 43 11.84 10.99 2.65
C ASP A 43 10.85 10.49 3.71
N ARG A 44 10.29 9.30 3.46
CA ARG A 44 9.27 8.66 4.29
C ARG A 44 9.75 7.33 4.88
N LYS A 45 11.07 7.08 4.88
CA LYS A 45 11.65 5.77 5.22
C LYS A 45 11.47 5.37 6.69
N THR A 46 11.14 6.32 7.55
CA THR A 46 10.91 6.06 8.98
C THR A 46 9.56 5.43 9.28
N TYR A 47 8.62 5.41 8.32
CA TYR A 47 7.29 4.81 8.49
C TYR A 47 6.78 4.07 7.25
N GLN A 48 7.34 4.33 6.07
CA GLN A 48 7.18 3.45 4.92
C GLN A 48 8.30 2.43 4.94
N MET A 49 7.96 1.16 4.81
CA MET A 49 8.90 0.06 5.01
C MET A 49 9.93 -0.04 3.87
N SER A 50 11.04 -0.71 4.14
CA SER A 50 12.11 -0.92 3.14
C SER A 50 11.60 -1.76 1.95
N PRO A 51 11.84 -1.33 0.70
CA PRO A 51 11.61 -2.13 -0.51
C PRO A 51 12.17 -3.55 -0.48
N MET A 52 13.27 -3.77 0.26
CA MET A 52 14.00 -5.04 0.25
C MET A 52 13.46 -6.06 1.27
N ASN A 53 12.55 -5.64 2.15
CA ASN A 53 12.19 -6.43 3.32
C ASN A 53 10.93 -7.27 3.09
N ARG A 54 11.04 -8.34 2.30
CA ARG A 54 9.92 -9.27 2.03
C ARG A 54 9.28 -9.86 3.29
N ARG A 55 10.08 -10.25 4.28
CA ARG A 55 9.55 -10.83 5.55
C ARG A 55 8.73 -9.83 6.35
N GLU A 56 9.20 -8.58 6.42
CA GLU A 56 8.49 -7.48 7.06
C GLU A 56 7.18 -7.19 6.31
N ALA A 57 7.21 -7.21 4.98
CA ALA A 57 6.04 -6.94 4.13
C ALA A 57 4.87 -7.88 4.46
N ILE A 58 5.15 -9.17 4.63
CA ILE A 58 4.13 -10.14 5.02
C ILE A 58 3.62 -9.86 6.44
N ARG A 59 4.53 -9.59 7.38
CA ARG A 59 4.18 -9.29 8.77
C ARG A 59 3.28 -8.05 8.89
N GLU A 60 3.59 -6.97 8.19
CA GLU A 60 2.80 -5.73 8.22
C GLU A 60 1.34 -5.97 7.83
N SER A 61 1.10 -6.72 6.75
CA SER A 61 -0.26 -7.06 6.32
C SER A 61 -1.00 -7.98 7.29
N LEU A 62 -0.33 -8.99 7.85
CA LEU A 62 -0.96 -9.88 8.83
C LEU A 62 -1.25 -9.17 10.17
N LEU A 63 -0.48 -8.14 10.52
CA LEU A 63 -0.79 -7.29 11.66
C LEU A 63 -2.08 -6.50 11.43
N ASP A 64 -2.31 -5.97 10.23
CA ASP A 64 -3.52 -5.23 9.92
C ASP A 64 -4.76 -6.12 9.83
N GLU A 65 -4.62 -7.35 9.34
CA GLU A 65 -5.67 -8.39 9.42
C GLU A 65 -6.05 -8.65 10.88
N ALA A 66 -5.07 -8.88 11.76
CA ALA A 66 -5.31 -9.10 13.18
C ALA A 66 -5.96 -7.89 13.88
N GLN A 67 -5.83 -6.69 13.29
CA GLN A 67 -6.42 -5.46 13.81
C GLN A 67 -7.80 -5.13 13.22
N GLY A 68 -8.34 -6.00 12.35
CA GLY A 68 -9.69 -5.87 11.80
C GLY A 68 -9.79 -5.06 10.51
N ALA A 69 -8.78 -5.07 9.65
CA ALA A 69 -8.93 -4.56 8.28
C ALA A 69 -9.82 -5.48 7.44
N ASP A 70 -10.72 -4.92 6.63
CA ASP A 70 -11.61 -5.67 5.74
C ASP A 70 -10.92 -6.06 4.42
N CYS A 71 -9.91 -5.28 4.02
CA CYS A 71 -9.06 -5.56 2.87
C CYS A 71 -7.63 -5.08 3.16
N LEU A 72 -6.67 -5.86 2.68
CA LEU A 72 -5.24 -5.54 2.74
C LEU A 72 -4.75 -5.01 1.39
N MET A 73 -3.59 -4.38 1.34
CA MET A 73 -3.05 -3.84 0.08
C MET A 73 -1.53 -3.86 0.02
N VAL A 74 -0.99 -4.19 -1.16
CA VAL A 74 0.42 -4.00 -1.51
C VAL A 74 0.58 -2.76 -2.40
N LYS A 75 1.52 -1.89 -2.01
CA LYS A 75 1.83 -0.66 -2.76
C LYS A 75 3.33 -0.37 -2.72
N PRO A 76 4.01 -0.20 -3.88
CA PRO A 76 3.54 -0.36 -5.27
C PRO A 76 3.16 -1.79 -5.65
N ALA A 77 2.50 -1.99 -6.80
CA ALA A 77 2.06 -3.32 -7.23
C ALA A 77 3.04 -4.00 -8.20
N GLY A 78 3.33 -3.39 -9.36
CA GLY A 78 4.08 -4.02 -10.44
C GLY A 78 5.43 -4.62 -10.03
N PRO A 79 6.31 -3.90 -9.31
CA PRO A 79 7.59 -4.46 -8.86
C PRO A 79 7.49 -5.35 -7.61
N TYR A 80 6.28 -5.62 -7.07
CA TYR A 80 6.05 -6.38 -5.83
C TYR A 80 5.01 -7.49 -5.99
N LEU A 81 4.87 -8.05 -7.19
CA LEU A 81 3.94 -9.17 -7.44
C LEU A 81 4.31 -10.42 -6.63
N ASP A 82 5.57 -10.60 -6.27
CA ASP A 82 6.03 -11.67 -5.38
C ASP A 82 5.49 -11.50 -3.95
N ILE A 83 5.38 -10.25 -3.47
CA ILE A 83 4.76 -9.93 -2.18
C ILE A 83 3.25 -10.18 -2.20
N LEU A 84 2.58 -9.80 -3.30
CA LEU A 84 1.15 -10.10 -3.48
C LEU A 84 0.90 -11.61 -3.48
N ARG A 85 1.75 -12.37 -4.19
CA ARG A 85 1.66 -13.83 -4.22
C ARG A 85 1.82 -14.42 -2.84
N ASP A 86 2.84 -14.01 -2.09
CA ASP A 86 3.08 -14.53 -0.75
C ASP A 86 1.95 -14.18 0.22
N LEU A 87 1.40 -12.96 0.16
CA LEU A 87 0.26 -12.58 1.00
C LEU A 87 -0.98 -13.40 0.68
N ARG A 88 -1.24 -13.66 -0.60
CA ARG A 88 -2.39 -14.47 -1.01
C ARG A 88 -2.39 -15.87 -0.39
N GLU A 89 -1.22 -16.44 -0.14
CA GLU A 89 -1.04 -17.75 0.51
C GLU A 89 -1.12 -17.71 2.04
N ARG A 90 -1.22 -16.53 2.63
CA ARG A 90 -1.11 -16.32 4.08
C ARG A 90 -2.33 -15.68 4.71
N THR A 91 -3.21 -15.11 3.91
CA THR A 91 -4.50 -14.56 4.34
C THR A 91 -5.63 -15.05 3.45
N ASN A 92 -6.85 -15.08 3.99
CA ASN A 92 -8.08 -15.28 3.21
C ASN A 92 -8.77 -13.95 2.84
N LEU A 93 -8.33 -12.82 3.40
CA LEU A 93 -8.93 -11.53 3.11
C LEU A 93 -8.77 -11.11 1.63
N PRO A 94 -9.62 -10.20 1.14
CA PRO A 94 -9.39 -9.51 -0.12
C PRO A 94 -8.04 -8.78 -0.13
N LEU A 95 -7.39 -8.77 -1.31
CA LEU A 95 -6.12 -8.10 -1.53
C LEU A 95 -6.27 -7.04 -2.62
N GLY A 96 -5.97 -5.80 -2.28
CA GLY A 96 -5.74 -4.71 -3.22
C GLY A 96 -4.30 -4.67 -3.71
N ALA A 97 -4.10 -4.23 -4.94
CA ALA A 97 -2.80 -3.96 -5.53
C ALA A 97 -2.82 -2.58 -6.18
N TYR A 98 -1.92 -1.70 -5.76
CA TYR A 98 -1.90 -0.33 -6.28
C TYR A 98 -0.83 -0.16 -7.37
N GLN A 99 -1.24 -0.14 -8.65
CA GLN A 99 -0.37 0.31 -9.75
C GLN A 99 -0.16 1.83 -9.62
N VAL A 100 1.01 2.23 -9.14
CA VAL A 100 1.22 3.63 -8.74
C VAL A 100 1.57 4.54 -9.91
N SER A 101 1.58 5.84 -9.62
CA SER A 101 1.82 6.89 -10.60
C SER A 101 3.11 6.73 -11.40
N GLY A 102 4.18 6.22 -10.80
CA GLY A 102 5.44 5.95 -11.49
C GLY A 102 5.33 4.80 -12.48
N GLU A 103 4.61 3.73 -12.13
CA GLU A 103 4.32 2.62 -13.03
C GLU A 103 3.51 3.11 -14.24
N TYR A 104 2.47 3.92 -13.99
CA TYR A 104 1.68 4.57 -15.03
C TYR A 104 2.52 5.48 -15.93
N ALA A 105 3.36 6.34 -15.33
CA ALA A 105 4.19 7.27 -16.07
C ALA A 105 5.23 6.54 -16.94
N MET A 106 5.83 5.46 -16.43
CA MET A 106 6.75 4.62 -17.21
C MET A 106 6.07 4.09 -18.47
N ILE A 107 4.85 3.53 -18.35
CA ILE A 107 4.07 3.06 -19.50
C ILE A 107 3.76 4.20 -20.46
N LYS A 108 3.29 5.35 -19.95
CA LYS A 108 2.90 6.48 -20.79
C LYS A 108 4.06 7.08 -21.57
N PHE A 109 5.21 7.28 -20.93
CA PHE A 109 6.37 7.85 -21.61
C PHE A 109 7.01 6.87 -22.59
N ALA A 110 7.08 5.58 -22.26
CA ALA A 110 7.54 4.57 -23.21
C ALA A 110 6.62 4.53 -24.45
N ALA A 111 5.30 4.44 -24.25
CA ALA A 111 4.34 4.39 -25.35
C ALA A 111 4.37 5.65 -26.26
N GLN A 112 4.73 6.81 -25.71
CA GLN A 112 4.91 8.04 -26.50
C GLN A 112 6.19 8.01 -27.35
N ALA A 113 7.18 7.21 -26.98
CA ALA A 113 8.45 7.08 -27.69
C ALA A 113 8.43 6.02 -28.80
N GLY A 114 7.33 5.25 -28.92
CA GLY A 114 7.20 4.12 -29.84
C GLY A 114 7.66 2.80 -29.23
#